data_AF-A0A0R1ZA06-F1
#
_entry.id   AF-A0A0R1ZA06-F1
#
_cell.length_a   1.000
_cell.length_b   1.000
_cell.length_c   1.000
_cell.angle_alpha   90.00
_cell.angle_beta   90.00
_cell.angle_gamma   90.00
#
_symmetry.space_group_name_H-M   'P 1'
#
loop_
_entity.id
_entity.type
_entity.pdbx_description
1 polymer ?
#
loop_
_entity_poly.entity_id
_entity_poly.type
_entity_poly.pdbx_seq_one_letter_code
_entity_poly.pdbx_strand_id
1 'polypeptide(L)' 'MELGKNLEEERESYHFTQKEVADILHVSRQTVSNWERDVSYPDLESLVYLSDLYHISVDQLLNHAM' A
#
# COMPACT_ATOMS: atom_id res chain seq x y z
N MET A 1 -11.70 -4.92 6.91
CA MET A 1 -10.38 -4.27 6.72
C MET A 1 -10.52 -3.44 5.46
N GLU A 2 -10.30 -2.13 5.54
CA GLU A 2 -10.27 -1.24 4.37
C GLU A 2 -8.81 -1.03 3.92
N LEU A 3 -8.03 -2.12 3.79
CA LEU A 3 -6.60 -2.01 3.47
C LEU A 3 -6.40 -1.37 2.11
N GLY A 4 -7.13 -1.81 1.07
CA GLY A 4 -6.98 -1.25 -0.27
C GLY A 4 -7.23 0.26 -0.31
N LYS A 5 -8.30 0.72 0.34
CA LYS A 5 -8.61 2.15 0.45
C LYS A 5 -7.55 2.91 1.24
N ASN A 6 -7.06 2.38 2.35
CA ASN A 6 -6.00 3.03 3.12
C ASN A 6 -4.68 3.13 2.32
N LEU A 7 -4.36 2.10 1.53
CA LEU A 7 -3.21 2.15 0.61
C LEU A 7 -3.37 3.23 -0.46
N GLU A 8 -4.58 3.40 -1.00
CA GLU A 8 -4.88 4.45 -1.98
C GLU A 8 -4.76 5.84 -1.34
N GLU A 9 -5.35 6.04 -0.16
CA GLU A 9 -5.31 7.30 0.59
C GLU A 9 -3.89 7.71 0.95
N GLU A 10 -3.07 6.80 1.48
CA GLU A 10 -1.67 7.08 1.80
C GLU A 10 -0.84 7.30 0.53
N ARG A 11 -1.04 6.51 -0.54
CA ARG A 11 -0.35 6.75 -1.81
C ARG A 11 -0.59 8.18 -2.32
N GLU A 12 -1.84 8.65 -2.26
CA GLU A 12 -2.22 9.98 -2.72
C GLU A 12 -1.76 11.10 -1.78
N SER A 13 -1.72 10.85 -0.47
CA SER A 13 -1.19 11.79 0.53
C SER A 13 0.30 12.10 0.28
N TYR A 14 1.05 11.10 -0.19
CA TYR A 14 2.45 11.22 -0.62
C TYR A 14 2.63 11.59 -2.10
N HIS A 15 1.55 11.87 -2.83
CA HIS A 15 1.55 12.25 -4.25
C HIS A 15 2.18 11.23 -5.21
N PHE A 16 2.18 9.96 -4.84
CA PHE A 16 2.65 8.90 -5.72
C PHE A 16 1.55 8.42 -6.67
N THR A 17 1.95 8.04 -7.87
CA THR A 17 1.13 7.23 -8.77
C THR A 17 1.27 5.75 -8.44
N GLN A 18 0.27 4.94 -8.81
CA GLN A 18 0.37 3.47 -8.69
C GLN A 18 1.60 2.89 -9.39
N LYS A 19 2.08 3.56 -10.45
CA LYS A 19 3.29 3.14 -11.17
C LYS A 19 4.56 3.42 -10.36
N GLU A 20 4.67 4.57 -9.71
CA GLU A 20 5.83 4.91 -8.89
C GLU A 20 5.97 3.96 -7.71
N VAL A 21 4.87 3.68 -6.99
CA VAL A 21 4.87 2.69 -5.90
C VAL A 21 5.28 1.30 -6.42
N ALA A 22 4.73 0.89 -7.58
CA ALA A 22 5.08 -0.39 -8.19
C ALA A 22 6.55 -0.48 -8.58
N ASP A 23 7.12 0.59 -9.14
CA ASP A 23 8.52 0.65 -9.53
C ASP A 23 9.45 0.59 -8.28
N ILE A 24 9.07 1.24 -7.17
CA ILE A 24 9.78 1.18 -5.88
C ILE A 24 9.74 -0.22 -5.26
N LEU A 25 8.57 -0.86 -5.26
CA LEU A 25 8.38 -2.19 -4.68
C LEU A 25 8.76 -3.34 -5.62
N HIS A 26 9.24 -3.04 -6.82
CA HIS A 26 9.58 -4.03 -7.85
C HIS A 26 8.42 -4.98 -8.20
N VAL A 27 7.19 -4.47 -8.21
CA VAL A 27 5.97 -5.18 -8.61
C VAL A 27 5.36 -4.53 -9.87
N SER A 28 4.29 -5.12 -10.40
CA SER A 28 3.58 -4.50 -11.52
C SER A 28 2.63 -3.40 -11.03
N ARG A 29 2.38 -2.37 -11.86
CA ARG A 29 1.30 -1.38 -11.59
C ARG A 29 -0.06 -2.04 -11.36
N GLN A 30 -0.33 -3.17 -12.04
CA GLN A 30 -1.56 -3.94 -11.84
C GLN A 30 -1.62 -4.56 -10.44
N THR A 31 -0.48 -4.99 -9.88
CA THR A 31 -0.37 -5.52 -8.52
C THR A 31 -0.81 -4.45 -7.51
N VAL A 32 -0.24 -3.25 -7.59
CA VAL A 32 -0.64 -2.12 -6.71
C VAL A 32 -2.11 -1.77 -6.90
N SER A 33 -2.59 -1.69 -8.15
CA SER A 33 -4.01 -1.46 -8.42
C SER A 33 -4.93 -2.55 -7.87
N ASN A 34 -4.48 -3.81 -7.81
CA ASN A 34 -5.24 -4.91 -7.23
C ASN A 34 -5.26 -4.82 -5.70
N TRP A 35 -4.17 -4.38 -5.08
CA TRP A 35 -4.11 -4.11 -3.64
C TRP A 35 -5.10 -3.00 -3.26
N GLU A 36 -5.07 -1.87 -3.95
CA GLU A 36 -5.97 -0.74 -3.69
C GLU A 36 -7.45 -1.06 -3.89
N ARG A 37 -7.75 -2.09 -4.69
CA ARG A 37 -9.12 -2.56 -4.98
C ARG A 37 -9.53 -3.82 -4.22
N ASP A 38 -8.74 -4.25 -3.24
CA ASP A 38 -8.93 -5.48 -2.46
C ASP A 38 -9.11 -6.76 -3.32
N VAL A 39 -8.54 -6.78 -4.53
CA VAL A 39 -8.54 -7.96 -5.44
C VAL A 39 -7.46 -8.98 -5.01
N SER A 40 -6.36 -8.47 -4.48
CA SER A 40 -5.29 -9.24 -3.85
C SER A 40 -4.71 -8.43 -2.70
N TYR A 41 -3.89 -9.05 -1.85
CA TYR A 41 -3.28 -8.37 -0.70
C TYR A 41 -1.76 -8.33 -0.84
N PRO A 42 -1.08 -7.29 -0.31
CA PRO A 42 0.37 -7.30 -0.21
C PRO A 42 0.82 -8.43 0.73
N ASP A 43 1.99 -9.02 0.47
CA ASP A 43 2.61 -9.96 1.40
C ASP A 43 3.29 -9.21 2.55
N LEU A 44 3.87 -9.95 3.50
CA LEU A 44 4.50 -9.36 4.68
C LEU A 44 5.65 -8.41 4.32
N GLU A 45 6.45 -8.76 3.32
CA GLU A 45 7.58 -7.94 2.88
C GLU A 45 7.07 -6.63 2.24
N SER A 46 6.06 -6.73 1.36
CA SER A 46 5.42 -5.56 0.74
C SER A 46 4.78 -4.65 1.78
N LEU A 47 4.14 -5.20 2.83
CA LEU A 47 3.58 -4.41 3.93
C LEU A 47 4.65 -3.62 4.68
N VAL A 48 5.82 -4.23 4.94
CA VAL A 48 6.95 -3.53 5.56
C VAL A 48 7.44 -2.40 4.66
N TYR A 49 7.65 -2.65 3.37
CA TYR A 49 8.08 -1.60 2.43
C TYR A 49 7.06 -0.48 2.28
N LEU A 50 5.77 -0.78 2.24
CA LEU A 50 4.70 0.23 2.20
C LEU A 50 4.70 1.07 3.48
N SER A 51 4.93 0.43 4.64
CA SER A 51 5.00 1.12 5.93
C SER A 51 6.18 2.10 5.98
N ASP A 52 7.33 1.69 5.45
CA ASP A 52 8.51 2.55 5.34
C ASP A 52 8.29 3.68 4.33
N LEU A 53 7.67 3.39 3.17
CA LEU A 53 7.40 4.34 2.10
C LEU A 53 6.45 5.46 2.55
N TYR A 54 5.42 5.13 3.33
CA TYR A 54 4.41 6.08 3.81
C TYR A 54 4.67 6.56 5.23
N HIS A 55 5.82 6.22 5.83
CA HIS A 55 6.22 6.64 7.18
C HIS A 55 5.15 6.39 8.27
N ILE A 56 4.48 5.24 8.21
CA ILE A 56 3.47 4.78 9.18
C ILE A 56 3.76 3.34 9.60
N SER A 57 3.13 2.85 10.67
CA SER A 57 3.26 1.45 11.06
C SER A 57 2.41 0.52 10.19
N VAL A 58 2.76 -0.77 10.17
CA VAL A 58 1.93 -1.81 9.53
C VAL A 58 0.55 -1.89 10.17
N ASP A 59 0.41 -1.68 11.48
CA ASP A 59 -0.90 -1.62 12.15
C ASP A 59 -1.77 -0.48 11.65
N GLN A 60 -1.17 0.70 11.41
CA GLN A 60 -1.86 1.84 10.80
C GLN A 60 -2.30 1.51 9.37
N LEU A 61 -1.43 0.87 8.57
CA LEU A 61 -1.79 0.38 7.24
C LEU A 61 -2.99 -0.56 7.25
N LEU A 62 -3.00 -1.53 8.17
CA LEU A 62 -4.07 -2.51 8.31
C LEU A 62 -5.34 -1.93 8.96
N ASN A 63 -5.30 -0.66 9.36
CA ASN A 63 -6.34 0.05 10.09
C ASN A 63 -6.77 -0.71 11.36
N HIS A 64 -5.81 -1.40 11.99
CA HIS A 64 -5.94 -1.95 13.34
C HIS A 64 -5.57 -0.84 14.33
N ALA A 65 -6.45 0.15 14.47
CA ALA A 65 -6.40 1.03 15.62
C ALA A 65 -6.82 0.20 16.85
N MET A 66 -5.90 -0.02 17.79
CA MET A 66 -6.26 -0.42 19.15
C MET A 66 -6.87 0.76 19.91
#